data_AF-A0A2S3ZBN9-F1
#
_entry.id   AF-A0A2S3ZBN9-F1
#
_cell.length_a   1.000
_cell.length_b   1.000
_cell.length_c   1.000
_cell.angle_alpha   90.00
_cell.angle_beta   90.00
_cell.angle_gamma   90.00
#
_symmetry.space_group_name_H-M   'P 1'
#
loop_
_entity.id
_entity.type
_entity.pdbx_description
1 polymer ?
#
loop_
_entity_poly.entity_id
_entity_poly.type
_entity_poly.pdbx_seq_one_letter_code
_entity_poly.pdbx_strand_id
1 'polypeptide(L)'
;MSDTNEGRLFGRKRRKNADTPRKKHYSVYVSDAEDIQLQTRAALRDVTVPRLLFESAMDSQVQTSTDRKLAIVELFAVRKLMASVANNANQLAKFANTESQFPVEAESIIAEYRAMVPRLSAAIDTLADS
;
A
#
# COMPACT_ATOMS: atom_id res chain seq x y z
N MET A 1 13.33 4.32 -34.96
CA MET A 1 12.59 3.09 -35.34
C MET A 1 11.93 2.55 -34.09
N SER A 2 10.61 2.63 -34.06
CA SER A 2 9.73 2.32 -32.94
C SER A 2 9.38 0.83 -32.96
N ASP A 3 10.11 0.02 -32.19
CA ASP A 3 9.67 -1.34 -31.87
C ASP A 3 8.69 -1.27 -30.70
N THR A 4 7.45 -0.96 -31.04
CA THR A 4 6.28 -1.13 -30.18
C THR A 4 5.99 -2.64 -30.13
N ASN A 5 6.71 -3.36 -29.26
CA ASN A 5 6.50 -4.79 -29.06
C ASN A 5 5.28 -5.00 -28.14
N GLU A 6 4.10 -4.85 -28.72
CA GLU A 6 2.76 -5.04 -28.11
C GLU A 6 2.45 -6.51 -27.74
N GLY A 7 3.40 -7.44 -27.86
CA GLY A 7 3.19 -8.88 -27.66
C GLY A 7 3.46 -9.45 -26.27
N ARG A 8 3.66 -8.64 -25.21
CA ARG A 8 3.98 -9.15 -23.87
C ARG A 8 3.05 -8.55 -22.82
N LEU A 9 1.97 -9.26 -22.51
CA LEU A 9 1.00 -8.96 -21.43
C LEU A 9 1.66 -8.76 -20.06
N PHE A 10 2.88 -9.28 -19.89
CA PHE A 10 3.74 -9.07 -18.74
C PHE A 10 5.04 -8.41 -19.21
N GLY A 11 5.45 -7.31 -18.58
CA GLY A 11 6.65 -6.55 -18.96
C GLY A 11 7.94 -7.40 -19.02
N ARG A 12 9.03 -6.83 -19.53
CA ARG A 12 10.31 -7.55 -19.69
C ARG A 12 10.84 -8.03 -18.32
N LYS A 13 11.30 -9.27 -18.15
CA LYS A 13 11.92 -9.68 -16.86
C LYS A 13 13.24 -8.95 -16.55
N ARG A 14 14.00 -8.61 -17.59
CA ARG A 14 15.27 -7.86 -17.52
C ARG A 14 15.05 -6.37 -17.80
N ARG A 15 15.98 -5.53 -17.31
CA ARG A 15 15.97 -4.09 -17.59
C ARG A 15 15.90 -3.81 -19.09
N LYS A 16 15.22 -2.73 -19.46
CA LYS A 16 15.26 -2.18 -20.82
C LYS A 16 16.72 -1.90 -21.21
N ASN A 17 17.03 -2.16 -22.47
CA ASN A 17 18.31 -1.73 -23.04
C ASN A 17 18.41 -0.21 -22.93
N ALA A 18 19.59 0.29 -22.62
CA ALA A 18 19.82 1.74 -22.62
C ALA A 18 20.01 2.23 -24.06
N ASP A 19 19.60 3.46 -24.32
CA ASP A 19 19.80 4.10 -25.63
C ASP A 19 21.29 4.35 -25.91
N THR A 20 22.09 4.52 -24.85
CA THR A 20 23.55 4.60 -24.92
C THR A 20 24.21 3.44 -24.17
N PRO A 21 25.38 2.95 -24.62
CA PRO A 21 26.10 1.88 -23.93
C PRO A 21 26.42 2.21 -22.47
N ARG A 22 26.07 1.32 -21.55
CA ARG A 22 26.42 1.46 -20.12
C ARG A 22 27.89 1.14 -19.92
N LYS A 23 28.67 2.11 -19.41
CA LYS A 23 30.13 1.99 -19.23
C LYS A 23 30.57 1.55 -17.82
N LYS A 24 29.69 1.67 -16.82
CA LYS A 24 29.99 1.36 -15.41
C LYS A 24 29.32 0.05 -14.99
N HIS A 25 30.02 -0.73 -14.18
CA HIS A 25 29.55 -2.00 -13.61
C HIS A 25 29.79 -1.99 -12.10
N TYR A 26 28.83 -2.53 -11.35
CA TYR A 26 28.90 -2.72 -9.90
C TYR A 26 28.57 -4.18 -9.61
N SER A 27 29.45 -4.87 -8.90
CA SER A 27 29.20 -6.22 -8.36
C SER A 27 28.77 -6.12 -6.90
N VAL A 28 27.87 -7.02 -6.50
CA VAL A 28 27.39 -7.13 -5.11
C VAL A 28 27.59 -8.57 -4.68
N TYR A 29 28.37 -8.77 -3.62
CA TYR A 29 28.49 -10.07 -2.96
C TYR A 29 27.36 -10.23 -1.95
N VAL A 30 26.80 -11.43 -1.87
CA VAL A 30 25.71 -11.78 -0.97
C VAL A 30 26.02 -13.13 -0.33
N SER A 31 25.58 -13.30 0.91
CA SER A 31 25.50 -14.61 1.55
C SER A 31 24.37 -15.46 0.96
N ASP A 32 24.39 -16.77 1.22
CA ASP A 32 23.36 -17.69 0.72
C ASP A 32 21.95 -17.29 1.17
N ALA A 33 21.82 -16.85 2.43
CA ALA A 33 20.54 -16.38 2.98
C ALA A 33 20.03 -15.11 2.27
N GLU A 34 20.92 -14.18 1.95
CA GLU A 34 20.57 -12.95 1.22
C GLU A 34 20.21 -13.25 -0.24
N ASP A 35 20.91 -14.17 -0.89
CA ASP A 35 20.58 -14.60 -2.26
C ASP A 35 19.18 -15.22 -2.33
N ILE A 36 18.83 -16.12 -1.41
CA ILE A 36 17.49 -16.71 -1.33
C ILE A 36 16.42 -15.61 -1.20
N GLN A 37 16.64 -14.61 -0.34
CA GLN A 37 15.72 -13.49 -0.18
C GLN A 37 15.58 -12.67 -1.48
N LEU A 38 16.70 -12.36 -2.14
CA LEU A 38 16.71 -11.60 -3.38
C LEU A 38 16.00 -12.35 -4.51
N GLN A 39 16.30 -13.64 -4.67
CA GLN A 39 15.64 -14.50 -5.65
C GLN A 39 14.13 -14.58 -5.39
N THR A 40 13.72 -14.77 -4.13
CA THR A 40 12.31 -14.82 -3.73
C THR A 40 11.59 -13.50 -4.08
N ARG A 41 12.17 -12.36 -3.68
CA ARG A 41 11.59 -11.03 -3.95
C ARG A 41 11.51 -10.72 -5.44
N ALA A 42 12.48 -11.18 -6.22
CA ALA A 42 12.54 -11.01 -7.67
C ALA A 42 11.49 -11.91 -8.37
N ALA A 43 11.35 -13.16 -7.93
CA ALA A 43 10.35 -14.10 -8.44
C ALA A 43 8.91 -13.61 -8.19
N LEU A 44 8.62 -13.10 -6.98
CA LEU A 44 7.32 -12.51 -6.64
C LEU A 44 6.91 -11.35 -7.56
N ARG A 45 7.89 -10.64 -8.14
CA ARG A 45 7.70 -9.49 -9.03
C ARG A 45 7.90 -9.83 -10.51
N ASP A 46 8.13 -11.09 -10.83
CA ASP A 46 8.49 -11.60 -12.17
C ASP A 46 9.65 -10.83 -12.85
N VAL A 47 10.68 -10.45 -12.08
CA VAL A 47 11.87 -9.74 -12.57
C VAL A 47 13.16 -10.46 -12.20
N THR A 48 14.28 -10.08 -12.83
CA THR A 48 15.61 -10.57 -12.44
C THR A 48 16.16 -9.83 -11.23
N VAL A 49 16.99 -10.47 -10.40
CA VAL A 49 17.65 -9.85 -9.23
C VAL A 49 18.41 -8.55 -9.58
N PRO A 50 19.21 -8.46 -10.66
CA PRO A 50 19.88 -7.21 -11.01
C PRO A 50 18.92 -6.08 -11.42
N ARG A 51 17.74 -6.42 -11.97
CA ARG A 51 16.68 -5.45 -12.27
C ARG A 51 16.07 -4.94 -10.97
N LEU A 52 15.71 -5.84 -10.06
CA LEU A 52 15.18 -5.50 -8.75
C LEU A 52 16.12 -4.56 -7.99
N LEU A 53 17.39 -4.94 -7.83
CA LEU A 53 18.38 -4.13 -7.12
C LEU A 53 18.54 -2.73 -7.74
N PHE A 54 18.60 -2.66 -9.07
CA PHE A 54 18.76 -1.38 -9.76
C PHE A 54 17.51 -0.49 -9.62
N GLU A 55 16.32 -1.05 -9.83
CA GLU A 55 15.08 -0.29 -9.72
C GLU A 55 14.85 0.18 -8.30
N SER A 56 15.04 -0.68 -7.29
CA SER A 56 14.93 -0.29 -5.88
C SER A 56 15.90 0.83 -5.47
N ALA A 57 17.11 0.88 -6.06
CA ALA A 57 18.09 1.92 -5.77
C ALA A 57 17.87 3.22 -6.55
N MET A 58 17.17 3.17 -7.69
CA MET A 58 16.95 4.32 -8.59
C MET A 58 15.53 4.85 -8.50
N ASP A 59 14.63 4.15 -7.81
CA ASP A 59 13.32 4.65 -7.49
C ASP A 59 13.48 5.89 -6.60
N SER A 60 13.04 7.04 -7.09
CA SER A 60 13.01 8.28 -6.32
C SER A 60 11.97 8.24 -5.20
N GLN A 61 11.07 7.25 -5.23
CA GLN A 61 10.10 6.96 -4.18
C GLN A 61 10.55 5.78 -3.30
N VAL A 62 11.81 5.77 -2.87
CA VAL A 62 12.13 5.13 -1.60
C VAL A 62 11.36 5.91 -0.53
N GLN A 63 10.11 5.51 -0.24
CA GLN A 63 9.43 5.98 0.94
C GLN A 63 10.34 5.65 2.10
N THR A 64 10.89 6.69 2.72
CA THR A 64 11.68 6.49 3.91
C THR A 64 10.74 5.87 4.96
N SER A 65 11.30 5.11 5.90
CA SER A 65 10.48 4.60 7.02
C SER A 65 9.73 5.72 7.74
N THR A 66 10.21 6.96 7.65
CA THR A 66 9.56 8.19 8.13
C THR A 66 8.31 8.55 7.31
N ASP A 67 8.39 8.59 5.98
CA ASP A 67 7.24 8.93 5.12
C ASP A 67 6.09 7.92 5.31
N ARG A 68 6.46 6.65 5.47
CA ARG A 68 5.53 5.57 5.79
C ARG A 68 4.86 5.75 7.16
N LYS A 69 5.65 6.11 8.18
CA LYS A 69 5.12 6.40 9.52
C LYS A 69 4.19 7.61 9.52
N LEU A 70 4.48 8.64 8.74
CA LEU A 70 3.61 9.82 8.59
C LEU A 70 2.27 9.43 7.95
N ALA A 71 2.28 8.64 6.88
CA ALA A 71 1.06 8.13 6.26
C ALA A 71 0.22 7.27 7.23
N ILE A 72 0.88 6.44 8.05
CA ILE A 72 0.22 5.65 9.10
C ILE A 72 -0.43 6.57 10.16
N VAL A 73 0.27 7.62 10.59
CA VAL A 73 -0.26 8.60 11.56
C VAL A 73 -1.49 9.31 11.01
N GLU A 74 -1.48 9.72 9.74
CA GLU A 74 -2.64 10.33 9.09
C GLU A 74 -3.83 9.37 9.00
N LEU A 75 -3.59 8.10 8.67
CA LEU A 75 -4.62 7.07 8.67
C LEU A 75 -5.21 6.82 10.07
N PHE A 76 -4.39 6.85 11.12
CA PHE A 76 -4.88 6.80 12.51
C PHE A 76 -5.77 8.00 12.87
N ALA A 77 -5.42 9.20 12.38
CA ALA A 77 -6.24 10.39 12.58
C ALA A 77 -7.61 10.26 11.89
N VAL A 78 -7.64 9.76 10.65
CA VAL A 78 -8.88 9.45 9.92
C VAL A 78 -9.71 8.41 10.68
N ARG A 79 -9.11 7.32 11.17
CA ARG A 79 -9.81 6.31 12.00
C ARG A 79 -10.43 6.90 13.26
N LYS A 80 -9.73 7.82 13.94
CA LYS A 80 -10.23 8.46 15.17
C LYS A 80 -11.38 9.42 14.89
N LEU A 81 -11.24 10.28 13.87
CA LEU A 81 -12.34 11.08 13.36
C LEU A 81 -13.52 10.19 13.03
N MET A 82 -13.20 9.02 12.45
CA MET A 82 -14.24 8.12 12.08
C MET A 82 -15.04 7.64 13.31
N ALA A 83 -14.36 7.04 14.28
CA ALA A 83 -14.99 6.55 15.51
C ALA A 83 -15.83 7.62 16.24
N SER A 84 -15.42 8.89 16.20
CA SER A 84 -16.16 10.02 16.77
C SER A 84 -17.54 10.20 16.12
N VAL A 85 -17.59 10.23 14.78
CA VAL A 85 -18.85 10.36 14.03
C VAL A 85 -19.79 9.18 14.31
N ALA A 86 -19.27 7.95 14.39
CA ALA A 86 -20.08 6.78 14.74
C ALA A 86 -20.71 6.91 16.14
N ASN A 87 -19.95 7.43 17.10
CA ASN A 87 -20.43 7.62 18.47
C ASN A 87 -21.50 8.72 18.53
N ASN A 88 -21.30 9.83 17.82
CA ASN A 88 -22.27 10.92 17.72
C ASN A 88 -23.57 10.45 17.07
N ALA A 89 -23.48 9.66 16.01
CA ALA A 89 -24.65 9.07 15.36
C ALA A 89 -25.40 8.10 16.29
N ASN A 90 -24.67 7.30 17.08
CA ASN A 90 -25.25 6.42 18.09
C ASN A 90 -25.93 7.19 19.25
N GLN A 91 -25.41 8.37 19.61
CA GLN A 91 -26.04 9.26 20.58
C GLN A 91 -27.32 9.89 20.01
N LEU A 92 -27.29 10.33 18.75
CA LEU A 92 -28.47 10.85 18.06
C LEU A 92 -29.56 9.78 17.94
N ALA A 93 -29.19 8.53 17.64
CA ALA A 93 -30.12 7.40 17.62
C ALA A 93 -30.77 7.14 18.98
N LYS A 94 -30.00 7.20 20.07
CA LYS A 94 -30.54 7.03 21.43
C LYS A 94 -31.46 8.17 21.84
N PHE A 95 -31.07 9.41 21.53
CA PHE A 95 -31.90 10.59 21.80
C PHE A 95 -33.23 10.49 21.04
N ALA A 96 -33.16 10.20 19.76
CA ALA A 96 -34.29 10.00 18.88
C ALA A 96 -35.21 8.84 19.27
N ASN A 97 -34.67 7.70 19.73
CA ASN A 97 -35.47 6.60 20.28
C ASN A 97 -36.14 6.98 21.61
N THR A 98 -35.58 7.94 22.35
CA THR A 98 -36.19 8.49 23.58
C THR A 98 -37.31 9.48 23.24
N GLU A 99 -37.18 10.23 22.14
CA GLU A 99 -38.18 11.19 21.64
C GLU A 99 -39.12 10.59 20.56
N SER A 100 -39.03 9.29 20.30
CA SER A 100 -39.86 8.51 19.34
C SER A 100 -39.73 8.89 17.85
N GLN A 101 -38.61 9.47 17.40
CA GLN A 101 -38.36 9.76 15.99
C GLN A 101 -36.87 9.66 15.61
N PHE A 102 -36.45 8.49 15.09
CA PHE A 102 -35.15 8.33 14.41
C PHE A 102 -35.36 7.97 12.92
N PRO A 103 -34.70 8.67 11.98
CA PRO A 103 -34.78 8.32 10.55
C PRO A 103 -34.11 6.96 10.27
N VAL A 104 -34.79 6.11 9.51
CA VAL A 104 -34.30 4.77 9.13
C VAL A 104 -33.02 4.86 8.31
N GLU A 105 -32.86 5.94 7.54
CA GLU A 105 -31.66 6.25 6.76
C GLU A 105 -30.42 6.49 7.63
N ALA A 106 -30.58 6.88 8.90
CA ALA A 106 -29.46 7.09 9.81
C ALA A 106 -28.92 5.77 10.38
N GLU A 107 -29.76 4.73 10.52
CA GLU A 107 -29.31 3.38 10.91
C GLU A 107 -28.40 2.75 9.85
N SER A 108 -28.75 2.88 8.56
CA SER A 108 -27.94 2.31 7.48
C SER A 108 -26.55 2.96 7.40
N ILE A 109 -26.48 4.28 7.62
CA ILE A 109 -25.22 5.02 7.65
C ILE A 109 -24.35 4.53 8.82
N ILE A 110 -24.92 4.33 10.01
CA ILE A 110 -24.17 3.82 11.18
C ILE A 110 -23.66 2.39 10.93
N ALA A 111 -24.47 1.54 10.30
CA ALA A 111 -24.10 0.15 10.02
C ALA A 111 -22.94 0.07 9.01
N GLU A 112 -23.02 0.81 7.91
CA GLU A 112 -21.95 0.90 6.91
C GLU A 112 -20.65 1.42 7.53
N TYR A 113 -20.78 2.37 8.43
CA TYR A 113 -19.67 2.92 9.18
C TYR A 113 -18.98 1.93 10.11
N ARG A 114 -19.77 1.16 10.88
CA ARG A 114 -19.25 0.10 11.76
C ARG A 114 -18.53 -0.99 10.97
N ALA A 115 -18.94 -1.23 9.73
CA ALA A 115 -18.27 -2.19 8.84
C ALA A 115 -16.94 -1.66 8.28
N MET A 116 -16.79 -0.35 8.08
CA MET A 116 -15.56 0.25 7.53
C MET A 116 -14.42 0.35 8.55
N VAL A 117 -14.71 0.65 9.82
CA VAL A 117 -13.67 0.88 10.85
C VAL A 117 -12.73 -0.33 11.06
N PRO A 118 -13.21 -1.59 11.15
CA PRO A 118 -12.34 -2.76 11.26
C PRO A 118 -11.46 -2.97 10.02
N ARG A 119 -12.02 -2.74 8.82
CA ARG A 119 -11.29 -2.85 7.55
C ARG A 119 -10.15 -1.83 7.46
N LEU A 120 -10.41 -0.59 7.87
CA LEU A 120 -9.39 0.45 7.93
C LEU A 120 -8.31 0.11 8.97
N SER A 121 -8.70 -0.44 10.13
CA SER A 121 -7.75 -0.85 11.16
C SER A 121 -6.81 -1.95 10.64
N ALA A 122 -7.36 -3.00 10.01
CA ALA A 122 -6.56 -4.08 9.44
C ALA A 122 -5.62 -3.61 8.31
N ALA A 123 -6.08 -2.66 7.48
CA ALA A 123 -5.24 -2.06 6.45
C ALA A 123 -4.06 -1.27 7.05
N ILE A 124 -4.29 -0.54 8.15
CA ILE A 124 -3.26 0.19 8.88
C ILE A 124 -2.24 -0.79 9.50
N ASP A 125 -2.71 -1.85 10.16
CA ASP A 125 -1.84 -2.84 10.79
C ASP A 125 -0.95 -3.54 9.74
N THR A 126 -1.54 -3.93 8.60
CA THR A 126 -0.78 -4.50 7.47
C THR A 126 0.28 -3.53 6.95
N LEU A 127 -0.03 -2.23 6.88
CA LEU A 127 0.89 -1.21 6.42
C LEU A 127 1.99 -0.90 7.45
N ALA A 128 1.75 -1.12 8.74
CA ALA A 128 2.73 -0.94 9.80
C ALA A 128 3.72 -2.12 9.91
N ASP A 129 3.25 -3.33 9.61
CA ASP A 129 4.03 -4.58 9.73
C ASP A 129 4.85 -4.94 8.48
N SER A 130 4.61 -4.26 7.35
CA SER A 130 5.37 -4.44 6.10
C SER A 130 6.47 -3.39 5.90
#